data_AF-A0A1G0EDS9-F1
#
_entry.id   AF-A0A1G0EDS9-F1
#
_cell.length_a   1.000
_cell.length_b   1.000
_cell.length_c   1.000
_cell.angle_alpha   90.00
_cell.angle_beta   90.00
_cell.angle_gamma   90.00
#
_symmetry.space_group_name_H-M   'P 1'
#
loop_
_entity.id
_entity.type
_entity.pdbx_description
1 polymer ?
#
loop_
_entity_poly.entity_id
_entity_poly.type
_entity_poly.pdbx_seq_one_letter_code
_entity_poly.pdbx_strand_id
1 'polypeptide(L)'
;MSLIKSRKRVADHGEVFTPAWMVDAMLDLVKDESERIDSRFLEPACGSGNFIVKVLQRKLAAVERKFGKSDFEKQHYALLALMCIYGIELLADNIAECRANMLDILAEYLNIDEPDDLCRAATFVLSQNLVHGDALTMCVNSGEPITFAEWG
;
A
#
# COMPACT_ATOMS: atom_id res chain seq x y z
N MET A 1 17.78 -4.08 -13.25
CA MET A 1 16.43 -3.56 -13.49
C MET A 1 16.52 -2.08 -13.84
N SER A 2 15.67 -1.59 -14.74
CA SER A 2 15.59 -0.15 -15.04
C SER A 2 14.89 0.59 -13.90
N LEU A 3 15.38 1.78 -13.52
CA LEU A 3 14.72 2.64 -12.52
C LEU A 3 13.63 3.54 -13.12
N ILE A 4 13.36 3.40 -14.41
CA ILE A 4 12.32 4.15 -15.12
C ILE A 4 11.58 3.23 -16.08
N LYS A 5 10.28 3.46 -16.27
CA LYS A 5 9.46 2.74 -17.26
C LYS A 5 9.72 3.27 -18.66
N SER A 6 9.80 4.60 -18.82
CA SER A 6 10.20 5.26 -20.07
C SER A 6 10.70 6.68 -19.83
N ARG A 7 11.53 7.22 -20.73
CA ARG A 7 11.96 8.64 -20.67
C ARG A 7 10.79 9.61 -20.79
N LYS A 8 9.74 9.25 -21.53
CA LYS A 8 8.54 10.09 -21.68
C LYS A 8 7.82 10.25 -20.34
N ARG A 9 7.62 9.16 -19.58
CA ARG A 9 6.97 9.22 -18.26
C ARG A 9 7.80 9.98 -17.22
N VAL A 10 9.13 9.91 -17.31
CA VAL A 10 10.02 10.78 -16.50
C VAL A 10 9.80 12.26 -16.82
N ALA A 11 9.75 12.61 -18.11
CA ALA A 11 9.59 14.01 -18.53
C ALA A 11 8.18 14.56 -18.23
N ASP A 12 7.14 13.76 -18.49
CA ASP A 12 5.74 14.21 -18.41
C ASP A 12 5.17 14.11 -16.97
N HIS A 13 5.67 13.17 -16.15
CA HIS A 13 5.08 12.84 -14.85
C HIS A 13 6.10 12.70 -13.70
N GLY A 14 7.40 12.82 -13.97
CA GLY A 14 8.43 12.59 -12.95
C GLY A 14 8.52 11.13 -12.48
N GLU A 15 7.95 10.17 -13.22
CA GLU A 15 7.88 8.78 -12.79
C GLU A 15 9.28 8.14 -12.74
N VAL A 16 9.69 7.76 -11.53
CA VAL A 16 10.91 7.00 -11.25
C VAL A 16 10.62 5.93 -10.21
N PHE A 17 11.36 4.83 -10.26
CA PHE A 17 11.26 3.76 -9.27
C PHE A 17 12.35 3.93 -8.21
N THR A 18 11.92 4.11 -6.96
CA THR A 18 12.82 4.08 -5.80
C THR A 18 13.45 2.70 -5.64
N PRO A 19 14.79 2.56 -5.65
CA PRO A 19 15.44 1.28 -5.44
C PRO A 19 15.09 0.67 -4.07
N ALA A 20 14.97 -0.66 -4.01
CA ALA A 20 14.59 -1.35 -2.77
C ALA A 20 15.48 -0.99 -1.55
N TRP A 21 16.80 -0.89 -1.75
CA TRP A 21 17.73 -0.51 -0.67
C TRP A 21 17.46 0.89 -0.11
N MET A 22 16.98 1.82 -0.95
CA MET A 22 16.67 3.18 -0.56
C MET A 22 15.33 3.22 0.19
N VAL A 23 14.34 2.44 -0.28
CA VAL A 23 13.07 2.27 0.45
C VAL A 23 13.35 1.74 1.85
N ASP A 24 14.16 0.69 1.98
CA ASP A 24 14.49 0.12 3.29
C ASP A 24 15.22 1.14 4.19
N ALA A 25 16.22 1.84 3.66
CA ALA A 25 16.94 2.87 4.41
C ALA A 25 16.03 4.01 4.91
N MET A 26 15.05 4.42 4.10
CA MET A 26 14.09 5.46 4.48
C MET A 26 13.08 4.97 5.53
N LEU A 27 12.55 3.76 5.37
CA LEU A 27 11.64 3.18 6.35
C LEU A 27 12.33 2.90 7.69
N ASP A 28 13.64 2.66 7.69
CA ASP A 28 14.42 2.51 8.92
C ASP A 28 14.53 3.80 9.75
N LEU A 29 14.38 4.98 9.12
CA LEU A 29 14.32 6.26 9.85
C LEU A 29 13.05 6.40 10.70
N VAL A 30 11.98 5.68 10.32
CA VAL A 30 10.68 5.67 11.01
C VAL A 30 10.30 4.25 11.41
N LYS A 31 11.30 3.44 11.77
CA LYS A 31 11.16 2.00 11.95
C LYS A 31 10.02 1.61 12.88
N ASP A 32 9.94 2.25 14.05
CA ASP A 32 8.91 1.98 15.05
C ASP A 32 7.49 2.21 14.51
N GLU A 33 7.30 3.23 13.66
CA GLU A 33 6.03 3.46 12.99
C GLU A 33 5.83 2.44 11.86
N SER A 34 6.84 2.17 11.02
CA SER A 34 6.72 1.24 9.88
C SER A 34 6.42 -0.21 10.30
N GLU A 35 6.79 -0.61 11.52
CA GLU A 35 6.51 -1.95 12.07
C GLU A 35 5.28 -1.97 13.01
N ARG A 36 4.79 -0.83 13.47
CA ARG A 36 3.58 -0.78 14.31
C ARG A 36 2.36 -1.05 13.43
N ILE A 37 1.56 -2.06 13.79
CA ILE A 37 0.45 -2.55 12.95
C ILE A 37 -0.58 -1.45 12.66
N ASP A 38 -0.98 -0.71 13.69
CA ASP A 38 -2.04 0.32 13.65
C ASP A 38 -1.58 1.73 13.26
N SER A 39 -0.28 1.93 13.01
CA SER A 39 0.24 3.23 12.55
C SER A 39 -0.28 3.53 11.14
N ARG A 40 -0.73 4.77 10.90
CA ARG A 40 -1.25 5.19 9.59
C ARG A 40 -0.12 5.71 8.70
N PHE A 41 0.00 5.17 7.50
CA PHE A 41 0.97 5.63 6.48
C PHE A 41 0.23 6.17 5.27
N LEU A 42 0.64 7.35 4.78
CA LEU A 42 0.15 7.93 3.53
C LEU A 42 1.34 8.16 2.60
N GLU A 43 1.29 7.55 1.42
CA GLU A 43 2.22 7.84 0.33
C GLU A 43 1.51 8.62 -0.79
N PRO A 44 1.74 9.95 -0.94
CA PRO A 44 1.00 10.80 -1.87
C PRO A 44 1.41 10.63 -3.34
N ALA A 45 2.45 9.85 -3.65
CA ALA A 45 2.83 9.49 -5.01
C ALA A 45 3.27 8.01 -5.06
N CYS A 46 2.33 7.11 -4.77
CA CYS A 46 2.69 5.73 -4.44
C CYS A 46 3.19 4.89 -5.60
N GLY A 47 3.01 5.33 -6.85
CA GLY A 47 3.44 4.59 -8.03
C GLY A 47 2.83 3.19 -8.03
N SER A 48 3.67 2.17 -8.29
CA SER A 48 3.29 0.76 -8.17
C SER A 48 3.48 0.18 -6.75
N GLY A 49 3.73 1.04 -5.75
CA GLY A 49 3.70 0.68 -4.33
C GLY A 49 5.05 0.42 -3.67
N ASN A 50 6.19 0.84 -4.23
CA ASN A 50 7.53 0.54 -3.70
C ASN A 50 7.67 0.74 -2.18
N PHE A 51 7.17 1.85 -1.64
CA PHE A 51 7.17 2.11 -0.19
C PHE A 51 6.08 1.33 0.54
N ILE A 52 4.83 1.45 0.10
CA ILE A 52 3.69 0.94 0.85
C ILE A 52 3.61 -0.60 0.87
N VAL A 53 4.12 -1.27 -0.17
CA VAL A 53 4.34 -2.73 -0.18
C VAL A 53 5.34 -3.12 0.91
N LYS A 54 6.44 -2.39 1.04
CA LYS A 54 7.45 -2.65 2.08
C LYS A 54 6.92 -2.36 3.48
N VAL A 55 6.10 -1.32 3.65
CA VAL A 55 5.39 -1.05 4.90
C VAL A 55 4.44 -2.20 5.25
N LEU A 56 3.64 -2.70 4.30
CA LEU A 56 2.76 -3.84 4.53
C LEU A 56 3.57 -5.08 4.96
N GLN A 57 4.66 -5.41 4.26
CA GLN A 57 5.54 -6.53 4.65
C GLN A 57 6.07 -6.41 6.08
N ARG A 58 6.52 -5.21 6.50
CA ARG A 58 6.99 -4.95 7.87
C ARG A 58 5.88 -5.12 8.90
N LYS A 59 4.68 -4.61 8.62
CA LYS A 59 3.51 -4.79 9.50
C LYS A 59 3.08 -6.25 9.59
N LEU A 60 3.03 -6.99 8.48
CA LEU A 60 2.68 -8.43 8.48
C LEU A 60 3.72 -9.27 9.24
N ALA A 61 5.01 -8.92 9.17
CA ALA A 61 6.03 -9.55 10.02
C ALA A 61 5.78 -9.27 11.52
N ALA A 62 5.31 -8.08 11.88
CA ALA A 62 4.90 -7.77 13.25
C ALA A 62 3.63 -8.51 13.67
N VAL A 63 2.66 -8.70 12.75
CA VAL A 63 1.48 -9.56 12.96
C VAL A 63 1.91 -10.98 13.25
N GLU A 64 2.76 -11.58 12.41
CA GLU A 64 3.23 -12.95 12.57
C GLU A 64 3.88 -13.17 13.95
N ARG A 65 4.76 -12.25 14.35
CA ARG A 65 5.47 -12.31 15.64
C ARG A 65 4.53 -12.22 16.85
N LYS A 66 3.44 -11.45 16.76
CA LYS A 66 2.53 -11.17 17.89
C LYS A 66 1.33 -12.12 17.94
N PHE A 67 0.78 -12.48 16.78
CA PHE A 67 -0.52 -13.11 16.61
C PHE A 67 -0.50 -14.38 15.75
N GLY A 68 0.67 -14.80 15.23
CA GLY A 68 0.78 -15.96 14.32
C GLY A 68 0.38 -17.32 14.91
N LYS A 69 0.10 -17.40 16.23
CA LYS A 69 -0.38 -18.63 16.88
C LYS A 69 -1.90 -18.81 16.80
N SER A 70 -2.64 -17.77 16.40
CA SER A 70 -4.10 -17.75 16.32
C SER A 70 -4.49 -17.31 14.93
N ASP A 71 -5.07 -18.21 14.13
CA ASP A 71 -5.48 -17.91 12.75
C ASP A 71 -6.44 -16.71 12.71
N PHE A 72 -7.37 -16.65 13.67
CA PHE A 72 -8.32 -15.55 13.79
C PHE A 72 -7.62 -14.21 14.05
N GLU A 73 -6.73 -14.13 15.06
CA GLU A 73 -6.03 -12.87 15.37
C GLU A 73 -5.06 -12.50 14.24
N LYS A 74 -4.36 -13.47 13.66
CA LYS A 74 -3.48 -13.26 12.51
C LYS A 74 -4.23 -12.63 11.34
N GLN A 75 -5.38 -13.20 10.93
CA GLN A 75 -6.21 -12.65 9.85
C GLN A 75 -6.73 -11.26 10.19
N HIS A 76 -7.23 -11.06 11.41
CA HIS A 76 -7.77 -9.78 11.86
C HIS A 76 -6.71 -8.66 11.83
N TYR A 77 -5.54 -8.89 12.41
CA TYR A 77 -4.48 -7.90 12.47
C TYR A 77 -3.74 -7.72 11.14
N ALA A 78 -3.76 -8.72 10.25
CA ALA A 78 -3.28 -8.56 8.88
C ALA A 78 -4.17 -7.61 8.07
N LEU A 79 -5.50 -7.73 8.22
CA LEU A 79 -6.43 -6.79 7.59
C LEU A 79 -6.29 -5.39 8.22
N LEU A 80 -6.13 -5.29 9.54
CA LEU A 80 -5.85 -3.99 10.19
C LEU A 80 -4.58 -3.34 9.63
N ALA A 81 -3.50 -4.11 9.46
CA ALA A 81 -2.26 -3.61 8.85
C ALA A 81 -2.49 -3.00 7.47
N LEU A 82 -3.34 -3.62 6.64
CA LEU A 82 -3.73 -3.13 5.32
C LEU A 82 -4.59 -1.85 5.41
N MET A 83 -5.56 -1.84 6.33
CA MET A 83 -6.47 -0.70 6.57
C MET A 83 -5.74 0.57 6.99
N CYS A 84 -4.56 0.47 7.60
CA CYS A 84 -3.75 1.61 8.02
C CYS A 84 -2.78 2.14 6.95
N ILE A 85 -2.85 1.65 5.71
CA ILE A 85 -1.98 2.11 4.61
C ILE A 85 -2.83 2.82 3.57
N TYR A 86 -2.41 4.03 3.20
CA TYR A 86 -3.06 4.94 2.27
C TYR A 86 -2.10 5.36 1.17
N GLY A 87 -2.64 5.65 -0.01
CA GLY A 87 -1.84 6.10 -1.14
C GLY A 87 -2.64 6.95 -2.12
N ILE A 88 -1.94 7.86 -2.79
CA ILE A 88 -2.44 8.64 -3.93
C ILE A 88 -1.51 8.36 -5.09
N GLU A 89 -2.07 8.15 -6.27
CA GLU A 89 -1.28 8.00 -7.50
C GLU A 89 -2.01 8.65 -8.67
N LEU A 90 -1.23 9.34 -9.50
CA LEU A 90 -1.72 10.11 -10.64
C LEU A 90 -2.04 9.23 -11.85
N LEU A 91 -1.29 8.14 -12.06
CA LEU A 91 -1.40 7.33 -13.27
C LEU A 91 -2.25 6.08 -13.03
N ALA A 92 -3.31 5.93 -13.84
CA ALA A 92 -4.29 4.85 -13.72
C ALA A 92 -3.67 3.43 -13.77
N ASP A 93 -2.60 3.25 -14.53
CA ASP A 93 -1.91 1.96 -14.61
C ASP A 93 -1.11 1.66 -13.33
N ASN A 94 -0.43 2.66 -12.79
CA ASN A 94 0.35 2.53 -11.56
C ASN A 94 -0.54 2.23 -10.35
N ILE A 95 -1.66 2.93 -10.18
CA ILE A 95 -2.57 2.70 -9.05
C ILE A 95 -3.21 1.31 -9.12
N ALA A 96 -3.50 0.81 -10.32
CA ALA A 96 -4.00 -0.55 -10.51
C ALA A 96 -2.93 -1.58 -10.15
N GLU A 97 -1.69 -1.39 -10.61
CA GLU A 97 -0.53 -2.23 -10.27
C GLU A 97 -0.26 -2.21 -8.76
N CYS A 98 -0.34 -1.05 -8.12
CA CYS A 98 -0.16 -0.91 -6.69
C CYS A 98 -1.21 -1.69 -5.88
N ARG A 99 -2.48 -1.62 -6.28
CA ARG A 99 -3.57 -2.38 -5.62
C ARG A 99 -3.35 -3.88 -5.77
N ALA A 100 -2.95 -4.35 -6.96
CA ALA A 100 -2.63 -5.75 -7.20
C ALA A 100 -1.46 -6.22 -6.32
N ASN A 101 -0.35 -5.49 -6.34
CA ASN A 101 0.85 -5.81 -5.54
C ASN A 101 0.54 -5.89 -4.03
N MET A 102 -0.28 -4.97 -3.51
CA MET A 102 -0.68 -4.97 -2.10
C MET A 102 -1.58 -6.17 -1.75
N LEU A 103 -2.51 -6.52 -2.65
CA LEU A 103 -3.38 -7.68 -2.47
C LEU A 103 -2.60 -8.99 -2.53
N ASP A 104 -1.70 -9.13 -3.49
CA ASP A 104 -0.86 -10.33 -3.67
C ASP A 104 -0.02 -10.60 -2.40
N ILE A 105 0.59 -9.57 -1.82
CA ILE A 105 1.37 -9.70 -0.58
C ILE A 105 0.50 -10.17 0.59
N LEU A 106 -0.71 -9.65 0.74
CA LEU A 106 -1.61 -10.09 1.80
C LEU A 106 -2.09 -11.52 1.56
N ALA A 107 -2.49 -11.84 0.33
CA ALA A 107 -2.97 -13.15 -0.07
C ALA A 107 -1.90 -14.23 0.12
N GLU A 108 -0.66 -13.96 -0.30
CA GLU A 108 0.49 -14.83 -0.08
C GLU A 108 0.76 -15.04 1.42
N TYR A 109 0.73 -13.97 2.22
CA TYR A 109 0.98 -14.06 3.66
C TYR A 109 -0.07 -14.90 4.41
N LEU A 110 -1.33 -14.81 4.00
CA LEU A 110 -2.46 -15.53 4.61
C LEU A 110 -2.74 -16.88 3.95
N ASN A 111 -2.12 -17.17 2.80
CA ASN A 111 -2.37 -18.35 1.98
C ASN A 111 -3.87 -18.50 1.62
N ILE A 112 -4.45 -17.43 1.06
CA ILE A 112 -5.86 -17.35 0.65
C ILE A 112 -6.00 -17.05 -0.86
N ASP A 113 -7.09 -17.51 -1.47
CA ASP A 113 -7.42 -17.29 -2.88
C ASP A 113 -8.56 -16.26 -3.07
N GLU A 114 -8.78 -15.79 -4.31
CA GLU A 114 -9.78 -14.77 -4.68
C GLU A 114 -11.23 -14.96 -4.19
N PRO A 115 -11.80 -16.19 -4.07
CA PRO A 115 -13.18 -16.32 -3.56
C PRO A 115 -13.29 -16.18 -2.03
N ASP A 116 -12.19 -15.97 -1.31
CA ASP A 116 -12.20 -15.81 0.14
C ASP A 116 -12.79 -14.44 0.57
N ASP A 117 -13.62 -14.43 1.61
CA ASP A 117 -14.26 -13.19 2.10
C ASP A 117 -13.22 -12.18 2.61
N LEU A 118 -12.06 -12.63 3.10
CA LEU A 118 -10.96 -11.76 3.51
C LEU A 118 -10.28 -11.11 2.30
N CYS A 119 -10.15 -11.83 1.18
CA CYS A 119 -9.65 -11.25 -0.08
C CYS A 119 -10.60 -10.16 -0.61
N ARG A 120 -11.91 -10.39 -0.50
CA ARG A 120 -12.94 -9.39 -0.87
C ARG A 120 -12.88 -8.16 0.04
N ALA A 121 -12.71 -8.36 1.34
CA ALA A 121 -12.55 -7.27 2.30
C ALA A 121 -11.28 -6.45 2.02
N ALA A 122 -10.15 -7.12 1.77
CA ALA A 122 -8.89 -6.48 1.42
C ALA A 122 -8.98 -5.67 0.13
N THR A 123 -9.60 -6.24 -0.91
CA THR A 123 -9.86 -5.55 -2.18
C THR A 123 -10.71 -4.29 -1.96
N PHE A 124 -11.76 -4.38 -1.14
CA PHE A 124 -12.57 -3.22 -0.80
C PHE A 124 -11.76 -2.16 -0.07
N VAL A 125 -11.00 -2.52 0.97
CA VAL A 125 -10.12 -1.60 1.70
C VAL A 125 -9.15 -0.89 0.74
N LEU A 126 -8.47 -1.62 -0.14
CA LEU A 126 -7.55 -1.06 -1.12
C LEU A 126 -8.24 -0.11 -2.11
N SER A 127 -9.49 -0.37 -2.47
CA SER A 127 -10.27 0.54 -3.32
C SER A 127 -10.59 1.88 -2.64
N GLN A 128 -10.70 1.90 -1.31
CA GLN A 128 -10.97 3.10 -0.51
C GLN A 128 -9.68 3.82 -0.10
N ASN A 129 -8.60 3.08 0.14
CA ASN A 129 -7.36 3.61 0.69
C ASN A 129 -6.32 4.02 -0.36
N LEU A 130 -6.33 3.40 -1.53
CA LEU A 130 -5.44 3.73 -2.63
C LEU A 130 -6.24 4.48 -3.69
N VAL A 131 -6.09 5.79 -3.76
CA VAL A 131 -6.92 6.69 -4.57
C VAL A 131 -6.18 7.10 -5.85
N HIS A 132 -6.88 7.02 -6.99
CA HIS A 132 -6.41 7.64 -8.23
C HIS A 132 -6.72 9.13 -8.17
N GLY A 133 -5.70 9.95 -8.03
CA GLY A 133 -5.85 11.40 -7.86
C GLY A 133 -4.54 12.14 -7.96
N ASP A 134 -4.62 13.46 -7.90
CA ASP A 134 -3.47 14.34 -7.96
C ASP A 134 -3.22 14.94 -6.58
N ALA A 135 -2.12 14.53 -5.95
CA ALA A 135 -1.73 15.02 -4.63
C ALA A 135 -1.25 16.49 -4.63
N LEU A 136 -0.94 17.08 -5.79
CA LEU A 136 -0.60 18.51 -5.88
C LEU A 136 -1.86 19.38 -5.76
N THR A 137 -2.98 18.91 -6.32
CA THR A 137 -4.27 19.59 -6.24
C THR A 137 -5.16 19.06 -5.11
N MET A 138 -4.80 17.92 -4.53
CA MET A 138 -5.60 17.16 -3.56
C MET A 138 -7.01 16.83 -4.07
N CYS A 139 -7.12 16.57 -5.38
CA CYS A 139 -8.36 16.27 -6.07
C CYS A 139 -8.29 14.93 -6.81
N VAL A 140 -9.42 14.26 -6.92
CA VAL A 140 -9.61 13.16 -7.89
C VAL A 140 -9.89 13.73 -9.29
N ASN A 141 -9.91 12.89 -10.31
CA ASN A 141 -10.10 13.32 -11.71
C ASN A 141 -11.44 14.05 -11.98
N SER A 142 -12.46 13.89 -11.13
CA SER A 142 -13.71 14.65 -11.20
C SER A 142 -13.58 16.10 -10.71
N GLY A 143 -12.44 16.48 -10.13
CA GLY A 143 -12.21 17.79 -9.48
C GLY A 143 -12.68 17.85 -8.03
N GLU A 144 -13.29 16.78 -7.52
CA GLU A 144 -13.70 16.67 -6.12
C GLU A 144 -12.48 16.45 -5.20
N PRO A 145 -12.50 16.90 -3.94
CA PRO A 145 -11.42 16.65 -2.99
C PRO A 145 -11.17 15.15 -2.79
N ILE A 146 -9.90 14.77 -2.65
CA ILE A 146 -9.53 13.42 -2.22
C ILE A 146 -10.09 13.18 -0.81
N THR A 147 -10.72 12.03 -0.62
CA THR A 147 -11.22 11.57 0.68
C THR A 147 -10.69 10.18 0.94
N PHE A 148 -10.47 9.86 2.21
CA PHE A 148 -10.06 8.54 2.67
C PHE A 148 -11.05 8.01 3.68
N ALA A 149 -11.27 6.70 3.65
CA ALA A 149 -11.95 6.03 4.74
C ALA A 149 -11.09 6.08 6.00
N GLU A 150 -11.68 6.52 7.12
CA GLU A 150 -11.08 6.32 8.42
C GLU A 150 -11.59 4.99 8.99
N TRP A 151 -10.64 4.14 9.37
CA TRP A 151 -10.91 2.87 10.02
C TRP A 151 -10.58 2.98 11.52
N GLY A 152 -11.39 2.35 12.37
CA GLY A 152 -11.32 2.42 13.84
C GLY A 152 -11.48 1.07 14.50
#